data_AF-A0A401ZJH0-F1
#
_entry.id   AF-A0A401ZJH0-F1
#
_cell.length_a   1.000
_cell.length_b   1.000
_cell.length_c   1.000
_cell.angle_alpha   90.00
_cell.angle_beta   90.00
_cell.angle_gamma   90.00
#
_symmetry.space_group_name_H-M   'P 1'
#
loop_
_entity.id
_entity.type
_entity.pdbx_description
1 polymer ?
#
loop_
_entity_poly.entity_id
_entity_poly.type
_entity_poly.pdbx_seq_one_letter_code
_entity_poly.pdbx_strand_id
1 'polypeptide(L)'
;MLNITLLIWPLLALGLFFTLLYIPTSRRFAHYALVYGRRRLLIFLLASILEELIFRWLLFYGAALLIPLVNVISFGLLKWFYSTVLGPLADFLTLHQLHVYLSGTQYSWVVGLALISSNGSFRDGHKYQGRLGWAWAWFCGMVLFLVMFRYGLFAAMFVHCCYNLFIWLLNWLIARLQMTPEEAQTLLQREQAEQQAQLASFSIGSRIVDTM
;
A
#
# COMPACT_ATOMS: atom_id res chain seq x y z
N MET A 1 12.04 14.45 -24.63
CA MET A 1 11.48 14.25 -23.28
C MET A 1 10.05 13.74 -23.45
N LEU A 2 9.80 12.45 -23.24
CA LEU A 2 8.43 11.91 -23.32
C LEU A 2 7.62 12.46 -22.14
N ASN A 3 6.41 12.95 -22.43
CA ASN A 3 5.53 13.60 -21.46
C ASN A 3 5.05 12.55 -20.43
N ILE A 4 5.67 12.53 -19.26
CA ILE A 4 5.56 11.50 -18.21
C ILE A 4 4.11 11.31 -17.71
N THR A 5 3.31 12.37 -17.77
CA THR A 5 1.88 12.36 -17.43
C THR A 5 1.06 11.45 -18.34
N LEU A 6 1.49 11.21 -19.59
CA LEU A 6 0.78 10.35 -20.55
C LEU A 6 1.07 8.85 -20.39
N LEU A 7 2.06 8.44 -19.59
CA LEU A 7 2.51 7.05 -19.53
C LEU A 7 2.07 6.30 -18.25
N ILE A 8 1.89 7.02 -17.13
CA ILE A 8 1.50 6.42 -15.84
C ILE A 8 -0.04 6.38 -15.67
N TRP A 9 -0.78 7.27 -16.34
CA TRP A 9 -2.23 7.35 -16.20
C TRP A 9 -2.99 6.07 -16.55
N PRO A 10 -2.57 5.19 -17.51
CA PRO A 10 -3.31 3.96 -17.75
C PRO A 10 -3.26 3.02 -16.54
N LEU A 11 -2.09 2.92 -15.89
CA LEU A 11 -1.93 2.16 -14.64
C LEU A 11 -2.73 2.78 -13.50
N LEU A 12 -2.72 4.11 -13.37
CA LEU A 12 -3.52 4.81 -12.35
C LEU A 12 -5.03 4.73 -12.63
N ALA A 13 -5.45 4.77 -13.89
CA ALA A 13 -6.85 4.70 -14.31
C ALA A 13 -7.42 3.29 -14.17
N LEU A 14 -6.65 2.25 -14.56
CA LEU A 14 -6.96 0.86 -14.22
C LEU A 14 -7.08 0.68 -12.71
N GLY A 15 -6.22 1.36 -11.96
CA GLY A 15 -6.26 1.34 -10.51
C GLY A 15 -7.45 1.97 -9.87
N LEU A 16 -7.80 3.16 -10.34
CA LEU A 16 -9.01 3.82 -9.94
C LEU A 16 -10.23 2.97 -10.32
N PHE A 17 -10.25 2.39 -11.51
CA PHE A 17 -11.32 1.52 -11.98
C PHE A 17 -11.51 0.29 -11.08
N PHE A 18 -10.44 -0.46 -10.79
CA PHE A 18 -10.52 -1.62 -9.89
C PHE A 18 -10.86 -1.25 -8.45
N THR A 19 -10.36 -0.12 -7.98
CA THR A 19 -10.72 0.45 -6.67
C THR A 19 -12.22 0.73 -6.60
N LEU A 20 -12.77 1.37 -7.63
CA LEU A 20 -14.21 1.66 -7.74
C LEU A 20 -15.07 0.39 -7.85
N LEU A 21 -14.57 -0.67 -8.49
CA LEU A 21 -15.26 -1.97 -8.55
C LEU A 21 -15.21 -2.75 -7.23
N TYR A 22 -14.17 -2.55 -6.41
CA TYR A 22 -14.00 -3.24 -5.12
C TYR A 22 -14.85 -2.63 -3.99
N ILE A 23 -15.15 -1.35 -4.11
CA ILE A 23 -15.87 -0.54 -3.12
C ILE A 23 -17.27 -1.05 -2.74
N PRO A 24 -18.15 -1.46 -3.68
CA PRO A 24 -19.51 -1.91 -3.35
C PRO A 24 -19.54 -3.13 -2.42
N THR A 25 -18.46 -3.92 -2.42
CA THR A 25 -18.31 -5.12 -1.59
C THR A 25 -17.77 -4.86 -0.18
N SER A 26 -17.32 -3.64 0.16
CA SER A 26 -16.56 -3.38 1.40
C SER A 26 -17.37 -2.71 2.53
N ARG A 27 -18.65 -3.09 2.73
CA ARG A 27 -19.47 -2.60 3.88
C ARG A 27 -18.74 -2.67 5.23
N ARG A 28 -17.87 -3.66 5.43
CA ARG A 28 -17.01 -3.77 6.62
C ARG A 28 -16.02 -2.60 6.75
N PHE A 29 -15.30 -2.24 5.68
CA PHE A 29 -14.31 -1.15 5.69
C PHE A 29 -14.95 0.23 5.85
N ALA A 30 -16.12 0.43 5.26
CA ALA A 30 -16.95 1.62 5.44
C ALA A 30 -17.26 1.85 6.94
N HIS A 31 -17.70 0.80 7.65
CA HIS A 31 -17.96 0.86 9.09
C HIS A 31 -16.69 1.11 9.93
N TYR A 32 -15.53 0.58 9.52
CA TYR A 32 -14.24 0.86 10.18
C TYR A 32 -13.75 2.30 10.01
N ALA A 33 -13.98 2.93 8.85
CA ALA A 33 -13.58 4.31 8.60
C ALA A 33 -14.35 5.31 9.49
N LEU A 34 -15.61 5.01 9.78
CA LEU A 34 -16.50 5.83 10.61
C LEU A 34 -16.23 5.66 12.10
N VAL A 35 -16.18 4.41 12.59
CA VAL A 35 -16.09 4.13 14.03
C VAL A 35 -14.76 4.56 14.63
N TYR A 36 -13.68 4.56 13.85
CA TYR A 36 -12.34 4.74 14.40
C TYR A 36 -11.65 6.05 14.01
N GLY A 37 -12.35 6.92 13.26
CA GLY A 37 -12.05 8.34 13.05
C GLY A 37 -10.56 8.72 12.85
N ARG A 38 -10.15 9.82 13.50
CA ARG A 38 -8.82 10.46 13.35
C ARG A 38 -7.66 9.62 13.90
N ARG A 39 -7.86 8.85 14.97
CA ARG A 39 -6.79 8.04 15.59
C ARG A 39 -6.32 6.93 14.66
N ARG A 40 -7.24 6.27 13.94
CA ARG A 40 -6.84 5.26 12.95
C ARG A 40 -6.29 5.87 11.68
N LEU A 41 -6.66 7.09 11.29
CA LEU A 41 -6.03 7.77 10.15
C LEU A 41 -4.51 7.90 10.34
N LEU A 42 -4.06 8.32 11.54
CA LEU A 42 -2.63 8.40 11.85
C LEU A 42 -1.95 7.03 11.77
N ILE A 43 -2.59 5.98 12.29
CA ILE A 43 -2.07 4.60 12.20
C ILE A 43 -1.96 4.16 10.74
N PHE A 44 -2.96 4.46 9.90
CA PHE A 44 -2.92 4.15 8.46
C PHE A 44 -1.79 4.88 7.73
N LEU A 45 -1.56 6.16 8.04
CA LEU A 45 -0.47 6.93 7.43
C LEU A 45 0.91 6.42 7.89
N LEU A 46 1.07 6.13 9.18
CA LEU A 46 2.30 5.52 9.70
C LEU A 46 2.53 4.12 9.12
N ALA A 47 1.48 3.32 8.99
CA ALA A 47 1.55 2.01 8.33
C ALA A 47 2.02 2.15 6.88
N SER A 48 1.54 3.16 6.15
CA SER A 48 1.98 3.43 4.76
C SER A 48 3.50 3.68 4.70
N ILE A 49 4.05 4.45 5.63
CA ILE A 49 5.49 4.72 5.71
C ILE A 49 6.26 3.44 6.06
N LEU A 50 5.79 2.69 7.06
CA LEU A 50 6.44 1.46 7.50
C LEU A 50 6.41 0.39 6.42
N GLU A 51 5.32 0.26 5.66
CA GLU A 51 5.24 -0.65 4.53
C GLU A 51 6.30 -0.32 3.48
N GLU A 52 6.50 0.96 3.14
CA GLU A 52 7.57 1.32 2.21
C GLU A 52 8.97 1.01 2.77
N LEU A 53 9.23 1.26 4.06
CA LEU A 53 10.49 0.87 4.70
C LEU A 53 10.70 -0.65 4.67
N ILE A 54 9.66 -1.44 4.93
CA ILE A 54 9.77 -2.90 4.97
C ILE A 54 9.94 -3.46 3.56
N PHE A 55 9.08 -3.10 2.61
CA PHE A 55 9.05 -3.74 1.30
C PHE A 55 10.09 -3.17 0.33
N ARG A 56 10.26 -1.84 0.29
CA ARG A 56 11.09 -1.15 -0.72
C ARG A 56 12.51 -0.91 -0.24
N TRP A 57 12.72 -0.91 1.08
CA TRP A 57 14.07 -0.86 1.66
C TRP A 57 14.50 -2.22 2.19
N LEU A 58 13.97 -2.69 3.32
CA LEU A 58 14.49 -3.88 3.99
C LEU A 58 14.42 -5.15 3.12
N LEU A 59 13.25 -5.50 2.61
CA LEU A 59 13.05 -6.72 1.81
C LEU A 59 13.68 -6.61 0.43
N PHE A 60 13.60 -5.46 -0.22
CA PHE A 60 14.20 -5.26 -1.53
C PHE A 60 15.73 -5.37 -1.49
N TYR A 61 16.40 -4.61 -0.61
CA TYR A 61 17.86 -4.69 -0.48
C TYR A 61 18.31 -6.03 0.11
N GLY A 62 17.55 -6.60 1.06
CA GLY A 62 17.79 -7.94 1.57
C GLY A 62 17.71 -9.00 0.47
N ALA A 63 16.68 -8.97 -0.37
CA ALA A 63 16.55 -9.87 -1.52
C ALA A 63 17.70 -9.68 -2.51
N ALA A 64 18.10 -8.44 -2.81
CA ALA A 64 19.22 -8.16 -3.72
C ALA A 64 20.55 -8.79 -3.24
N LEU A 65 20.77 -8.86 -1.92
CA LEU A 65 21.92 -9.54 -1.33
C LEU A 65 21.81 -11.07 -1.36
N LEU A 66 20.61 -11.61 -1.11
CA LEU A 66 20.39 -13.05 -1.00
C LEU A 66 20.24 -13.76 -2.36
N ILE A 67 19.70 -13.09 -3.37
CA ILE A 67 19.43 -13.67 -4.70
C ILE A 67 20.67 -14.27 -5.36
N PRO A 68 21.85 -13.61 -5.37
CA PRO A 68 23.07 -14.22 -5.92
C PRO A 68 23.45 -15.54 -5.23
N LEU A 69 23.36 -15.59 -3.90
CA LEU A 69 23.64 -16.80 -3.11
C LEU A 69 22.66 -17.93 -3.46
N VAL A 70 21.36 -17.63 -3.48
CA VAL A 70 20.34 -18.60 -3.87
C VAL A 70 20.56 -19.08 -5.30
N ASN A 71 20.98 -18.19 -6.20
CA ASN A 71 21.26 -18.57 -7.58
C ASN A 71 22.44 -19.54 -7.70
N VAL A 72 23.52 -19.35 -6.93
CA VAL A 72 24.64 -20.30 -6.85
C VAL A 72 24.17 -21.66 -6.36
N ILE A 73 23.40 -21.70 -5.26
CA ILE A 73 22.85 -22.94 -4.70
C ILE A 73 21.91 -23.64 -5.70
N SER A 74 21.15 -22.87 -6.47
CA SER A 74 20.24 -23.38 -7.50
C SER A 74 20.92 -23.71 -8.84
N PHE A 75 22.25 -23.68 -8.93
CA PHE A 75 23.01 -23.89 -10.17
C PHE A 75 22.57 -23.00 -11.34
N GLY A 76 22.21 -21.74 -11.06
CA GLY A 76 21.80 -20.77 -12.08
C GLY A 76 20.32 -20.84 -12.49
N LEU A 77 19.54 -21.76 -11.93
CA LEU A 77 18.12 -21.93 -12.25
C LEU A 77 17.30 -20.65 -11.99
N LEU A 78 17.61 -19.94 -10.90
CA LEU A 78 16.91 -18.72 -10.53
C LEU A 78 17.08 -17.62 -11.59
N LYS A 79 18.31 -17.39 -12.05
CA LYS A 79 18.60 -16.43 -13.13
C LYS A 79 17.91 -16.85 -14.42
N TRP A 80 18.00 -18.13 -14.79
CA TRP A 80 17.35 -18.65 -15.99
C TRP A 80 15.84 -18.37 -15.96
N PHE A 81 15.16 -18.80 -14.89
CA PHE A 81 13.72 -18.61 -14.75
C PHE A 81 13.31 -17.13 -14.78
N TYR A 82 14.09 -16.27 -14.11
CA TYR A 82 13.88 -14.84 -14.18
C TYR A 82 14.00 -14.30 -15.62
N SER A 83 15.11 -14.59 -16.30
CA SER A 83 15.41 -14.05 -17.62
C SER A 83 14.46 -14.56 -18.71
N THR A 84 13.93 -15.77 -18.55
CA THR A 84 13.07 -16.41 -19.55
C THR A 84 11.59 -16.12 -19.30
N VAL A 85 11.16 -16.00 -18.04
CA VAL A 85 9.73 -15.95 -17.69
C VAL A 85 9.37 -14.71 -16.89
N LEU A 86 9.90 -14.57 -15.67
CA LEU A 86 9.41 -13.54 -14.74
C LEU A 86 9.71 -12.12 -15.20
N GLY A 87 10.94 -11.85 -15.66
CA GLY A 87 11.38 -10.55 -16.13
C GLY A 87 10.55 -10.06 -17.31
N PRO A 88 10.48 -10.81 -18.43
CA PRO A 88 9.67 -10.44 -19.59
C PRO A 88 8.18 -10.27 -19.27
N LEU A 89 7.61 -11.14 -18.42
CA LEU A 89 6.20 -11.03 -18.03
C LEU A 89 5.94 -9.77 -17.20
N ALA A 90 6.78 -9.49 -16.21
CA ALA A 90 6.64 -8.29 -15.39
C ALA A 90 6.84 -7.01 -16.22
N ASP A 91 7.76 -7.03 -17.18
CA ASP A 91 8.02 -5.90 -18.07
C ASP A 91 6.84 -5.63 -19.02
N PHE A 92 6.22 -6.69 -19.55
CA PHE A 92 4.98 -6.59 -20.31
C PHE A 92 3.83 -6.03 -19.47
N LEU A 93 3.59 -6.58 -18.27
CA LEU A 93 2.50 -6.15 -17.39
C LEU A 93 2.67 -4.71 -16.88
N THR A 94 3.90 -4.21 -16.83
CA THR A 94 4.20 -2.82 -16.44
C THR A 94 4.26 -1.88 -17.63
N LEU A 95 3.83 -2.33 -18.82
CA LEU A 95 3.84 -1.55 -20.06
C LEU A 95 5.22 -0.94 -20.34
N HIS A 96 6.28 -1.67 -20.00
CA HIS A 96 7.69 -1.31 -20.18
C HIS A 96 8.14 -0.07 -19.38
N GLN A 97 7.32 0.44 -18.44
CA GLN A 97 7.72 1.56 -17.57
C GLN A 97 8.91 1.23 -16.68
N LEU A 98 9.03 -0.04 -16.31
CA LEU A 98 10.09 -0.59 -15.46
C LEU A 98 11.16 -1.35 -16.28
N HIS A 99 11.13 -1.27 -17.62
CA HIS A 99 12.01 -2.04 -18.51
C HIS A 99 13.49 -1.90 -18.16
N VAL A 100 13.93 -0.69 -17.85
CA VAL A 100 15.32 -0.43 -17.46
C VAL A 100 15.74 -1.26 -16.25
N TYR A 101 14.83 -1.45 -15.27
CA TYR A 101 15.11 -2.19 -14.04
C TYR A 101 14.81 -3.70 -14.14
N LEU A 102 13.94 -4.11 -15.07
CA LEU A 102 13.49 -5.50 -15.25
C LEU A 102 14.26 -6.24 -16.35
N SER A 103 14.73 -5.56 -17.40
CA SER A 103 15.32 -6.23 -18.57
C SER A 103 16.74 -6.75 -18.36
N GLY A 104 17.41 -6.38 -17.28
CA GLY A 104 18.78 -6.83 -17.01
C GLY A 104 19.87 -6.11 -17.85
N THR A 105 19.48 -5.18 -18.73
CA THR A 105 20.37 -4.54 -19.71
C THR A 105 21.18 -3.39 -19.12
N GLN A 106 20.52 -2.54 -18.33
CA GLN A 106 21.15 -1.39 -17.67
C GLN A 106 21.42 -1.68 -16.18
N TYR A 107 20.59 -2.51 -15.56
CA TYR A 107 20.73 -2.96 -14.17
C TYR A 107 20.83 -4.48 -14.13
N SER A 108 21.47 -5.04 -13.10
CA SER A 108 21.60 -6.50 -12.96
C SER A 108 20.23 -7.18 -12.86
N TRP A 109 20.07 -8.38 -13.43
CA TRP A 109 18.88 -9.25 -13.26
C TRP A 109 18.51 -9.46 -11.78
N VAL A 110 19.48 -9.35 -10.88
CA VAL A 110 19.30 -9.37 -9.42
C VAL A 110 18.37 -8.26 -8.95
N VAL A 111 18.51 -7.05 -9.49
CA VAL A 111 17.67 -5.88 -9.14
C VAL A 111 16.22 -6.14 -9.50
N GLY A 112 15.97 -6.59 -10.73
CA GLY A 112 14.62 -6.85 -11.17
C GLY A 112 13.97 -8.03 -10.45
N LEU A 113 14.73 -9.10 -10.14
CA LEU A 113 14.20 -10.20 -9.33
C LEU A 113 13.96 -9.79 -7.86
N ALA A 114 14.82 -8.95 -7.29
CA ALA A 114 14.62 -8.37 -5.95
C ALA A 114 13.35 -7.53 -5.90
N LEU A 115 13.08 -6.74 -6.94
CA LEU A 115 11.84 -5.99 -7.08
C LEU A 115 10.62 -6.92 -7.17
N ILE A 116 10.65 -7.94 -8.04
CA ILE A 116 9.50 -8.85 -8.22
C ILE A 116 9.21 -9.62 -6.92
N SER A 117 10.26 -10.12 -6.25
CA SER A 117 10.11 -10.89 -5.01
C SER A 117 9.57 -10.04 -3.85
N SER A 118 10.17 -8.88 -3.60
CA SER A 118 9.69 -7.94 -2.57
C SER A 118 8.27 -7.44 -2.86
N ASN A 119 7.93 -7.16 -4.13
CA ASN A 119 6.58 -6.81 -4.54
C ASN A 119 5.59 -7.98 -4.39
N GLY A 120 6.06 -9.23 -4.59
CA GLY A 120 5.29 -10.43 -4.31
C GLY A 120 4.88 -10.53 -2.84
N SER A 121 5.79 -10.20 -1.92
CA SER A 121 5.50 -10.11 -0.49
C SER A 121 4.53 -8.97 -0.16
N PHE A 122 4.70 -7.79 -0.77
CA PHE A 122 3.77 -6.66 -0.61
C PHE A 122 2.35 -7.04 -1.02
N ARG A 123 2.21 -7.61 -2.23
CA ARG A 123 0.95 -8.14 -2.74
C ARG A 123 0.32 -9.15 -1.79
N ASP A 124 1.13 -10.07 -1.24
CA ASP A 124 0.63 -11.12 -0.34
C ASP A 124 0.16 -10.57 1.01
N GLY A 125 0.74 -9.47 1.48
CA GLY A 125 0.21 -8.69 2.61
C GLY A 125 -1.21 -8.19 2.38
N HIS A 126 -1.66 -8.09 1.13
CA HIS A 126 -2.96 -7.55 0.73
C HIS A 126 -3.99 -8.63 0.36
N LYS A 127 -3.73 -9.92 0.65
CA LYS A 127 -4.68 -11.03 0.40
C LYS A 127 -6.05 -10.83 1.06
N TYR A 128 -6.11 -10.11 2.18
CA TYR A 128 -7.35 -9.80 2.89
C TYR A 128 -8.33 -8.93 2.07
N GLN A 129 -7.85 -8.31 0.97
CA GLN A 129 -8.66 -7.52 0.04
C GLN A 129 -9.34 -8.37 -1.05
N GLY A 130 -9.30 -9.71 -0.92
CA GLY A 130 -9.85 -10.62 -1.92
C GLY A 130 -9.00 -10.69 -3.20
N ARG A 131 -9.47 -11.44 -4.20
CA ARG A 131 -8.69 -11.73 -5.41
C ARG A 131 -8.37 -10.50 -6.25
N LEU A 132 -9.35 -9.60 -6.40
CA LEU A 132 -9.17 -8.36 -7.16
C LEU A 132 -8.24 -7.39 -6.44
N GLY A 133 -8.42 -7.19 -5.13
CA GLY A 133 -7.52 -6.35 -4.33
C GLY A 133 -6.10 -6.91 -4.28
N TRP A 134 -5.95 -8.22 -4.16
CA TRP A 134 -4.65 -8.90 -4.23
C TRP A 134 -3.95 -8.70 -5.58
N ALA A 135 -4.66 -8.89 -6.70
CA ALA A 135 -4.08 -8.63 -8.02
C ALA A 135 -3.72 -7.14 -8.18
N TRP A 136 -4.60 -6.24 -7.72
CA TRP A 136 -4.41 -4.81 -7.77
C TRP A 136 -3.19 -4.34 -6.94
N ALA A 137 -3.00 -4.91 -5.76
CA ALA A 137 -1.85 -4.62 -4.90
C ALA A 137 -0.51 -4.91 -5.60
N TRP A 138 -0.45 -5.91 -6.47
CA TRP A 138 0.74 -6.17 -7.27
C TRP A 138 1.08 -4.98 -8.17
N PHE A 139 0.10 -4.45 -8.92
CA PHE A 139 0.31 -3.31 -9.82
C PHE A 139 0.64 -2.03 -9.05
N CYS A 140 -0.10 -1.73 -7.98
CA CYS A 140 0.22 -0.61 -7.08
C CYS A 140 1.67 -0.67 -6.62
N GLY A 141 2.11 -1.86 -6.20
CA GLY A 141 3.45 -2.00 -5.68
C GLY A 141 4.55 -1.85 -6.73
N MET A 142 4.32 -2.28 -7.98
CA MET A 142 5.21 -1.98 -9.11
C MET A 142 5.30 -0.48 -9.39
N VAL A 143 4.17 0.24 -9.34
CA VAL A 143 4.16 1.71 -9.50
C VAL A 143 4.95 2.39 -8.37
N LEU A 144 4.83 1.93 -7.13
CA LEU A 144 5.62 2.46 -6.02
C LEU A 144 7.14 2.21 -6.20
N PHE A 145 7.54 1.04 -6.73
CA PHE A 145 8.94 0.81 -7.12
C PHE A 145 9.40 1.76 -8.23
N LEU A 146 8.56 2.03 -9.23
CA LEU A 146 8.85 3.00 -10.29
C LEU A 146 9.07 4.41 -9.72
N VAL A 147 8.21 4.84 -8.79
CA VAL A 147 8.36 6.12 -8.08
C VAL A 147 9.65 6.13 -7.27
N MET A 148 9.93 5.06 -6.50
CA MET A 148 11.14 4.95 -5.70
C MET A 148 12.41 5.08 -6.55
N PHE A 149 12.51 4.34 -7.66
CA PHE A 149 13.72 4.37 -8.48
C PHE A 149 13.94 5.70 -9.19
N ARG A 150 12.88 6.47 -9.46
CA ARG A 150 12.97 7.76 -10.14
C ARG A 150 13.15 8.93 -9.19
N TYR A 151 12.49 8.89 -8.04
CA TYR A 151 12.35 10.05 -7.13
C TYR A 151 12.79 9.76 -5.69
N GLY A 152 13.19 8.53 -5.40
CA GLY A 152 13.65 8.09 -4.08
C GLY A 152 12.54 7.55 -3.19
N LEU A 153 12.96 6.91 -2.10
CA LEU A 153 12.08 6.23 -1.13
C LEU A 153 11.05 7.17 -0.50
N PHE A 154 11.44 8.40 -0.14
CA PHE A 154 10.53 9.38 0.45
C PHE A 154 9.38 9.77 -0.49
N ALA A 155 9.64 9.82 -1.80
CA ALA A 155 8.59 10.07 -2.78
C ALA A 155 7.59 8.90 -2.85
N ALA A 156 8.08 7.66 -2.80
CA ALA A 156 7.21 6.47 -2.76
C ALA A 156 6.35 6.46 -1.48
N MET A 157 6.93 6.77 -0.32
CA MET A 157 6.19 6.93 0.95
C MET A 157 5.08 7.97 0.82
N PHE A 158 5.40 9.15 0.29
CA PHE A 158 4.43 10.21 0.11
C PHE A 158 3.28 9.79 -0.81
N VAL A 159 3.59 9.20 -1.97
CA VAL A 159 2.57 8.70 -2.91
C VAL A 159 1.70 7.62 -2.26
N HIS A 160 2.28 6.70 -1.50
CA HIS A 160 1.54 5.66 -0.80
C HIS A 160 0.63 6.25 0.28
N CYS A 161 1.11 7.20 1.08
CA CYS A 161 0.28 7.94 2.04
C CYS A 161 -0.90 8.64 1.36
N CYS A 162 -0.67 9.33 0.24
CA CYS A 162 -1.72 9.99 -0.54
C CYS A 162 -2.76 8.99 -1.07
N TYR A 163 -2.31 7.83 -1.57
CA TYR A 163 -3.19 6.76 -2.02
C TYR A 163 -4.05 6.24 -0.87
N ASN A 164 -3.46 5.90 0.28
CA ASN A 164 -4.21 5.39 1.43
C ASN A 164 -5.17 6.45 2.01
N LEU A 165 -4.78 7.73 2.01
CA LEU A 165 -5.66 8.82 2.38
C LEU A 165 -6.86 8.92 1.43
N PHE A 166 -6.64 8.82 0.11
CA PHE A 166 -7.71 8.82 -0.88
C PHE A 166 -8.68 7.65 -0.68
N ILE A 167 -8.15 6.43 -0.49
CA ILE A 167 -8.96 5.23 -0.22
C ILE A 167 -9.76 5.40 1.07
N TRP A 168 -9.15 5.96 2.12
CA TRP A 168 -9.84 6.21 3.39
C TRP A 168 -10.97 7.22 3.21
N LEU A 169 -10.73 8.35 2.54
CA LEU A 169 -11.73 9.40 2.28
C LEU A 169 -12.90 8.85 1.47
N LEU A 170 -12.61 8.05 0.45
CA LEU A 170 -13.62 7.43 -0.41
C LEU A 170 -14.49 6.47 0.41
N ASN A 171 -13.88 5.55 1.17
CA ASN A 171 -14.62 4.63 2.04
C ASN A 171 -15.45 5.39 3.08
N TRP A 172 -14.91 6.46 3.67
CA TRP A 172 -15.63 7.31 4.61
C TRP A 172 -16.87 7.95 3.96
N LEU A 173 -16.74 8.50 2.75
CA LEU A 173 -17.85 9.09 2.01
C LEU A 173 -18.93 8.07 1.68
N ILE A 174 -18.55 6.90 1.17
CA ILE A 174 -19.48 5.82 0.84
C ILE A 174 -20.22 5.34 2.09
N ALA A 175 -19.49 5.17 3.20
CA ALA A 175 -20.09 4.80 4.47
C ALA A 175 -21.12 5.82 4.94
N ARG A 176 -20.82 7.11 4.77
CA ARG A 176 -21.74 8.21 5.10
C ARG A 176 -22.98 8.22 4.22
N LEU A 177 -22.85 7.91 2.93
CA LEU A 177 -23.97 7.85 1.99
C LEU A 177 -24.87 6.62 2.20
N GLN A 178 -24.33 5.54 2.77
CA GLN A 178 -25.06 4.29 3.03
C GLN A 178 -25.68 4.22 4.44
N MET A 179 -25.37 5.16 5.34
CA MET A 179 -25.94 5.19 6.68
C MET A 179 -27.44 5.46 6.68
N THR A 180 -28.17 4.69 7.48
CA THR A 180 -29.53 5.05 7.90
C THR A 180 -29.51 6.14 8.99
N PRO A 181 -30.61 6.90 9.16
CA PRO A 181 -30.71 7.90 10.23
C PRO A 181 -30.50 7.33 11.65
N GLU A 182 -30.96 6.10 11.90
CA GLU A 182 -30.81 5.40 13.18
C GLU A 182 -29.34 5.04 13.47
N GLU A 183 -28.61 4.53 12.46
CA GLU A 183 -27.18 4.25 12.57
C GLU A 183 -26.37 5.54 12.81
N ALA A 184 -26.74 6.64 12.15
CA ALA A 184 -26.11 7.93 12.34
C ALA A 184 -26.29 8.49 13.77
N GLN A 185 -27.50 8.38 14.34
CA GLN A 185 -27.78 8.76 15.73
C GLN A 185 -27.00 7.90 16.73
N THR A 186 -26.94 6.59 16.50
CA THR A 186 -26.21 5.65 17.35
C THR A 186 -24.70 5.96 17.37
N LEU A 187 -24.12 6.30 16.21
CA LEU A 187 -22.72 6.70 16.12
C LEU A 187 -22.43 8.01 16.86
N LEU A 188 -23.29 9.03 16.70
CA LEU A 188 -23.18 10.29 17.42
C LEU A 188 -23.19 10.10 18.95
N GLN A 189 -24.08 9.26 19.46
CA GLN A 189 -24.15 8.94 20.89
C GLN A 189 -22.87 8.26 21.39
N ARG A 190 -22.29 7.35 20.60
CA ARG A 190 -21.01 6.68 20.94
C ARG A 190 -19.84 7.67 20.96
N GLU A 191 -19.73 8.54 19.95
CA GLU A 191 -18.68 9.57 19.91
C GLU A 191 -18.75 10.51 21.12
N GLN A 192 -19.96 10.91 21.52
CA GLN A 192 -20.18 11.73 22.71
C GLN A 192 -19.77 11.01 23.99
N ALA A 193 -20.13 9.72 24.12
CA ALA A 193 -19.75 8.90 25.28
C ALA A 193 -18.22 8.72 25.38
N GLU A 194 -17.53 8.48 24.25
CA GLU A 194 -16.07 8.35 24.23
C GLU A 194 -15.37 9.67 24.58
N GLN A 195 -15.87 10.81 24.09
CA GLN A 195 -15.34 12.13 24.46
C GLN A 195 -15.52 12.40 25.96
N GLN A 196 -16.70 12.10 26.52
CA GLN A 196 -16.95 12.24 27.94
C GLN A 196 -16.04 11.35 28.78
N ALA A 197 -15.83 10.09 28.37
CA ALA A 197 -14.90 9.17 29.03
C ALA A 197 -13.44 9.67 28.97
N GLN A 198 -13.00 10.22 27.84
CA GLN A 198 -11.65 10.80 27.73
C GLN A 198 -11.48 12.01 28.64
N LEU A 199 -12.45 12.93 28.66
CA LEU A 199 -12.41 14.10 29.54
C LEU A 199 -12.41 13.70 31.02
N ALA A 200 -13.22 12.71 31.41
CA ALA A 200 -13.23 12.18 32.77
C ALA A 200 -11.88 11.57 33.16
N SER A 201 -11.25 10.78 32.27
CA SER A 201 -9.93 10.20 32.51
C SER A 201 -8.84 11.25 32.69
N PHE A 202 -8.92 12.36 31.94
CA PHE A 202 -7.99 13.49 32.08
C PHE A 202 -8.17 14.22 33.42
N SER A 203 -9.42 14.39 33.88
CA SER A 203 -9.72 15.03 35.17
C SER A 203 -9.29 14.21 36.39
N ILE A 204 -9.29 12.87 36.26
CA ILE A 204 -8.79 11.96 37.30
C ILE A 204 -7.26 12.02 37.33
N GLY A 205 -6.61 12.00 36.17
CA GLY A 205 -5.15 12.15 36.07
C GLY A 205 -4.63 13.45 36.66
N SER A 206 -5.32 14.58 36.45
CA SER A 206 -4.91 15.87 37.03
C SER A 206 -5.08 15.92 38.55
N ARG A 207 -6.16 15.34 39.11
CA ARG A 207 -6.37 15.30 40.56
C ARG A 207 -5.32 14.47 41.30
N ILE A 208 -4.79 13.40 40.70
CA ILE A 208 -3.74 12.58 41.32
C ILE A 208 -2.43 13.37 41.41
N VAL A 209 -2.10 14.17 40.39
CA VAL A 209 -0.90 15.03 40.39
C VAL A 209 -1.00 16.16 41.41
N ASP A 210 -2.19 16.73 41.63
CA ASP A 210 -2.39 17.80 42.62
C ASP A 210 -2.41 17.30 44.08
N THR A 211 -2.52 15.98 44.30
CA THR A 211 -2.50 15.35 45.63
C THR A 211 -1.16 14.71 46.02
N MET A 212 -0.14 14.81 45.16
CA MET A 212 1.25 14.42 45.44
C MET A 212 2.13 15.65 45.67
#